data_AF-A0A168BKB6-F1
#
_entry.id   AF-A0A168BKB6-F1
#
_cell.length_a   1.000
_cell.length_b   1.000
_cell.length_c   1.000
_cell.angle_alpha   90.00
_cell.angle_beta   90.00
_cell.angle_gamma   90.00
#
_symmetry.space_group_name_H-M   'P 1'
#
loop_
_entity.id
_entity.type
_entity.pdbx_description
1 polymer ?
#
loop_
_entity_poly.entity_id
_entity_poly.type
_entity_poly.pdbx_seq_one_letter_code
_entity_poly.pdbx_strand_id
1 'polypeptide(L)'
;MRPYNFKVWAILTTEVGERVANPDVKLLARNVIIGKVAPGWGPNATFRFPTKEGTGAIWIAVASTLPAKWTRFGEHGSVIEIDADAKSAQLKDGGTLVKYNHLVNTMALDTLASCMRDTKLAELCKPLFYLSTNVIGVGIRGLYFVADDCPFYRATIFSNDSPNNQPDASTKLATLRLANGDKPRTASEPQPGPYWSIMLGVSESACKPVNQQTLVDDCIAQLIVNDMVSADDEIVSIYQRFDHGYPTPSLSRNGALAEALPYLESKDIYSRGRFGAWAYEVANQDHSFM
;
A
#
# COMPACT_ATOMS: atom_id res chain seq x y z
N MET A 1 -10.18 19.37 1.53
CA MET A 1 -10.19 17.96 2.00
C MET A 1 -11.04 17.00 1.15
N ARG A 2 -12.24 17.37 0.69
CA ARG A 2 -13.15 16.43 -0.02
C ARG A 2 -12.55 15.78 -1.29
N PRO A 3 -12.01 16.53 -2.28
CA PRO A 3 -11.47 15.92 -3.50
C PRO A 3 -10.26 15.00 -3.22
N TYR A 4 -9.39 15.38 -2.29
CA TYR A 4 -8.26 14.58 -1.85
C TYR A 4 -8.71 13.24 -1.24
N ASN A 5 -9.66 13.27 -0.29
CA ASN A 5 -10.12 12.05 0.37
C ASN A 5 -10.85 11.11 -0.59
N PHE A 6 -11.57 11.62 -1.59
CA PHE A 6 -12.12 10.77 -2.65
C PHE A 6 -11.01 10.08 -3.46
N LYS A 7 -9.93 10.82 -3.81
CA LYS A 7 -8.75 10.24 -4.48
C LYS A 7 -8.03 9.19 -3.62
N VAL A 8 -8.03 9.32 -2.30
CA VAL A 8 -7.43 8.33 -1.38
C VAL A 8 -8.34 7.12 -1.19
N TRP A 9 -9.57 7.35 -0.73
CA TRP A 9 -10.47 6.31 -0.23
C TRP A 9 -11.33 5.65 -1.31
N ALA A 10 -11.31 6.17 -2.54
CA ALA A 10 -12.11 5.64 -3.65
C ALA A 10 -13.61 5.50 -3.28
N ILE A 11 -14.11 6.37 -2.40
CA ILE A 11 -15.51 6.42 -1.95
C ILE A 11 -15.82 7.85 -1.53
N LEU A 12 -17.11 8.23 -1.58
CA LEU A 12 -17.54 9.56 -1.17
C LEU A 12 -17.22 9.82 0.30
N THR A 13 -16.78 11.03 0.63
CA THR A 13 -16.40 11.39 2.00
C THR A 13 -17.56 11.34 3.00
N THR A 14 -18.81 11.30 2.54
CA THR A 14 -20.00 11.10 3.37
C THR A 14 -20.11 9.67 3.91
N GLU A 15 -19.42 8.72 3.28
CA GLU A 15 -19.43 7.30 3.63
C GLU A 15 -18.21 6.88 4.46
N VAL A 16 -17.31 7.83 4.78
CA VAL A 16 -16.05 7.60 5.51
C VAL A 16 -16.21 8.06 6.96
N GLY A 17 -15.94 7.16 7.90
CA GLY A 17 -15.84 7.41 9.34
C GLY A 17 -14.57 8.18 9.73
N GLU A 18 -14.64 8.85 10.88
CA GLU A 18 -13.72 9.89 11.37
C GLU A 18 -12.21 9.70 11.10
N ARG A 19 -11.57 10.77 10.58
CA ARG A 19 -10.22 11.22 10.98
C ARG A 19 -9.89 12.57 10.34
N VAL A 20 -10.22 13.68 11.00
CA VAL A 20 -9.65 14.99 10.65
C VAL A 20 -9.27 15.72 11.93
N ALA A 21 -8.03 16.20 11.99
CA ALA A 21 -7.57 17.02 13.11
C ALA A 21 -8.43 18.30 13.21
N ASN A 22 -8.75 18.72 14.43
CA ASN A 22 -9.43 19.99 14.65
C ASN A 22 -8.49 21.15 14.34
N PRO A 23 -8.90 22.14 13.54
CA PRO A 23 -8.05 23.27 13.21
C PRO A 23 -7.89 24.21 14.42
N ASP A 24 -6.66 24.65 14.69
CA ASP A 24 -6.42 25.81 15.55
C ASP A 24 -6.52 27.09 14.72
N VAL A 25 -7.70 27.69 14.73
CA VAL A 25 -8.01 28.91 13.95
C VAL A 25 -7.10 30.08 14.35
N LYS A 26 -6.71 30.19 15.63
CA LYS A 26 -5.83 31.27 16.10
C LYS A 26 -4.42 31.11 15.56
N LEU A 27 -3.90 29.88 15.59
CA LEU A 27 -2.58 29.58 15.02
C LEU A 27 -2.55 29.83 13.52
N LEU A 28 -3.59 29.42 12.79
CA LEU A 28 -3.72 29.67 11.35
C LEU A 28 -3.73 31.17 11.03
N ALA A 29 -4.58 31.94 11.72
CA ALA A 29 -4.67 33.39 11.52
C ALA A 29 -3.31 34.07 11.80
N ARG A 30 -2.65 33.70 12.89
CA ARG A 30 -1.32 34.22 13.22
C ARG A 30 -0.32 33.95 12.10
N ASN A 31 -0.24 32.69 11.63
CA ASN A 31 0.73 32.28 10.61
C ASN A 31 0.54 33.04 9.29
N VAL A 32 -0.72 33.26 8.87
CA VAL A 32 -1.04 34.08 7.68
C VAL A 32 -0.56 35.51 7.87
N ILE A 33 -0.88 36.13 9.00
CA ILE A 33 -0.52 37.53 9.30
C ILE A 33 1.00 37.73 9.27
N ILE A 34 1.77 36.80 9.84
CA ILE A 34 3.24 36.94 9.96
C ILE A 34 4.01 36.27 8.81
N GLY A 35 3.32 35.75 7.79
CA GLY A 35 3.95 35.03 6.68
C GLY A 35 4.73 33.77 7.11
N LYS A 36 4.33 33.12 8.21
CA LYS A 36 5.02 31.95 8.74
C LYS A 36 4.44 30.66 8.16
N VAL A 37 5.28 29.91 7.47
CA VAL A 37 5.01 28.52 7.09
C VAL A 37 5.12 27.64 8.35
N ALA A 38 4.12 26.80 8.60
CA ALA A 38 4.16 25.84 9.69
C ALA A 38 5.20 24.74 9.40
N PRO A 39 5.96 24.26 10.41
CA PRO A 39 6.89 23.15 10.21
C PRO A 39 6.15 21.84 9.92
N GLY A 40 6.90 20.82 9.50
CA GLY A 40 6.39 19.46 9.34
C GLY A 40 5.65 18.98 10.58
N TRP A 41 4.50 18.33 10.38
CA TRP A 41 3.56 17.95 11.43
C TRP A 41 3.28 16.44 11.40
N GLY A 42 2.94 15.89 12.57
CA GLY A 42 2.51 14.51 12.74
C GLY A 42 3.61 13.59 13.30
N PRO A 43 3.25 12.35 13.68
CA PRO A 43 4.17 11.38 14.29
C PRO A 43 5.32 10.97 13.35
N ASN A 44 5.19 11.26 12.05
CA ASN A 44 6.16 10.90 11.01
C ASN A 44 7.00 12.10 10.53
N ALA A 45 7.08 13.19 11.31
CA ALA A 45 7.87 14.38 10.95
C ALA A 45 9.37 14.07 10.75
N THR A 46 9.85 13.01 11.37
CA THR A 46 11.09 12.32 10.99
C THR A 46 10.81 10.83 10.95
N PHE A 47 11.48 10.10 10.07
CA PHE A 47 11.40 8.64 10.00
C PHE A 47 12.75 8.06 9.58
N ARG A 48 12.92 6.75 9.76
CA ARG A 48 14.10 6.01 9.31
C ARG A 48 13.69 5.06 8.19
N PHE A 49 14.57 4.90 7.21
CA PHE A 49 14.37 4.00 6.09
C PHE A 49 15.56 3.04 5.96
N PRO A 50 15.36 1.75 5.61
CA PRO A 50 16.45 0.82 5.40
C PRO A 50 17.39 1.29 4.28
N THR A 51 18.70 1.26 4.53
CA THR A 51 19.68 1.69 3.52
C THR A 51 19.68 0.81 2.28
N LYS A 52 19.20 -0.44 2.34
CA LYS A 52 19.14 -1.37 1.20
C LYS A 52 17.81 -2.14 1.22
N GLU A 53 17.39 -2.60 0.05
CA GLU A 53 16.27 -3.55 -0.15
C GLU A 53 14.89 -3.03 0.32
N GLY A 54 14.79 -1.74 0.65
CA GLY A 54 13.56 -1.07 1.04
C GLY A 54 12.92 -1.64 2.31
N THR A 55 11.66 -1.27 2.54
CA THR A 55 10.88 -1.67 3.73
C THR A 55 10.80 -3.18 3.93
N GLY A 56 10.80 -3.98 2.86
CA GLY A 56 10.74 -5.45 2.94
C GLY A 56 11.93 -6.07 3.68
N ALA A 57 13.10 -5.44 3.63
CA ALA A 57 14.31 -5.88 4.30
C ALA A 57 14.13 -6.01 5.82
N ILE A 58 13.32 -5.13 6.42
CA ILE A 58 13.02 -5.16 7.86
C ILE A 58 12.38 -6.51 8.22
N TRP A 59 11.37 -6.92 7.45
CA TRP A 59 10.60 -8.14 7.74
C TRP A 59 11.36 -9.41 7.39
N ILE A 60 12.18 -9.39 6.34
CA ILE A 60 13.11 -10.48 6.04
C ILE A 60 14.11 -10.66 7.20
N ALA A 61 14.70 -9.56 7.69
CA ALA A 61 15.63 -9.60 8.81
C ALA A 61 14.96 -10.09 10.09
N VAL A 62 13.77 -9.59 10.44
CA VAL A 62 13.00 -10.06 11.61
C VAL A 62 12.69 -11.55 11.50
N ALA A 63 12.16 -12.00 10.35
CA ALA A 63 11.84 -13.41 10.14
C ALA A 63 13.07 -14.32 10.23
N SER A 64 14.25 -13.85 9.79
CA SER A 64 15.51 -14.61 9.88
C SER A 64 15.98 -14.87 11.32
N THR A 65 15.44 -14.13 12.31
CA THR A 65 15.74 -14.37 13.73
C THR A 65 14.95 -15.54 14.32
N LEU A 66 13.91 -16.02 13.61
CA LEU A 66 13.06 -17.11 14.08
C LEU A 66 13.67 -18.48 13.74
N PRO A 67 13.51 -19.50 14.59
CA PRO A 67 13.93 -20.86 14.26
C PRO A 67 13.19 -21.38 13.02
N ALA A 68 13.93 -21.75 11.97
CA ALA A 68 13.36 -22.19 10.70
C ALA A 68 12.34 -23.33 10.83
N LYS A 69 12.54 -24.24 11.81
CA LYS A 69 11.63 -25.35 12.12
C LYS A 69 10.22 -24.92 12.57
N TRP A 70 10.03 -23.66 12.95
CA TRP A 70 8.74 -23.08 13.35
C TRP A 70 8.12 -22.23 12.26
N THR A 71 8.79 -22.09 11.11
CA THR A 71 8.33 -21.27 10.00
C THR A 71 8.04 -22.15 8.78
N ARG A 72 7.06 -21.74 7.97
CA ARG A 72 6.74 -22.40 6.70
C ARG A 72 6.32 -21.35 5.69
N PHE A 73 7.30 -20.80 4.98
CA PHE A 73 7.09 -19.74 3.99
C PHE A 73 7.14 -20.28 2.56
N GLY A 74 6.23 -19.80 1.72
CA GLY A 74 6.11 -20.21 0.31
C GLY A 74 4.77 -20.89 0.03
N GLU A 75 4.55 -21.28 -1.22
CA GLU A 75 3.26 -21.82 -1.69
C GLU A 75 2.82 -23.08 -0.95
N HIS A 76 3.77 -23.92 -0.52
CA HIS A 76 3.53 -25.12 0.28
C HIS A 76 3.07 -24.83 1.72
N GLY A 77 3.24 -23.59 2.20
CA GLY A 77 2.74 -23.12 3.49
C GLY A 77 1.36 -22.46 3.43
N SER A 78 0.81 -22.28 2.23
CA SER A 78 -0.51 -21.65 2.05
C SER A 78 -1.60 -22.48 2.71
N VAL A 79 -2.43 -21.83 3.54
CA VAL A 79 -3.63 -22.42 4.12
C VAL A 79 -4.75 -22.39 3.08
N ILE A 80 -5.40 -23.54 2.86
CA ILE A 80 -6.49 -23.69 1.88
C ILE A 80 -7.84 -23.94 2.53
N GLU A 81 -7.87 -24.51 3.74
CA GLU A 81 -9.09 -24.80 4.47
C GLU A 81 -8.83 -24.71 5.98
N ILE A 82 -9.81 -24.23 6.74
CA ILE A 82 -9.77 -24.16 8.20
C ILE A 82 -11.06 -24.78 8.75
N ASP A 83 -10.91 -25.88 9.48
CA ASP A 83 -12.00 -26.46 10.27
C ASP A 83 -11.88 -25.92 11.70
N ALA A 84 -12.72 -24.95 12.03
CA ALA A 84 -12.72 -24.31 13.34
C ALA A 84 -13.21 -25.22 14.46
N ASP A 85 -14.12 -26.15 14.16
CA ASP A 85 -14.70 -27.04 15.17
C ASP A 85 -13.73 -28.18 15.49
N ALA A 86 -13.05 -28.73 14.47
CA ALA A 86 -11.98 -29.71 14.65
C ALA A 86 -10.62 -29.08 15.01
N LYS A 87 -10.54 -27.75 15.05
CA LYS A 87 -9.34 -26.94 15.27
C LYS A 87 -8.14 -27.37 14.42
N SER A 88 -8.33 -27.39 13.10
CA SER A 88 -7.28 -27.71 12.12
C SER A 88 -7.26 -26.78 10.92
N ALA A 89 -6.05 -26.54 10.40
CA ALA A 89 -5.84 -25.89 9.11
C ALA A 89 -5.19 -26.89 8.12
N GLN A 90 -5.70 -26.92 6.90
CA GLN A 90 -5.13 -27.71 5.80
C GLN A 90 -4.21 -26.83 4.93
N LEU A 91 -3.05 -27.36 4.61
CA LEU A 91 -2.06 -26.70 3.75
C LEU A 91 -2.11 -27.19 2.30
N LYS A 92 -1.61 -26.36 1.39
CA LYS A 92 -1.60 -26.62 -0.07
C LYS A 92 -0.59 -27.71 -0.51
N ASP A 93 0.28 -28.18 0.37
CA ASP A 93 1.38 -29.11 0.08
C ASP A 93 0.97 -30.58 -0.14
N GLY A 94 -0.24 -30.82 -0.63
CA GLY A 94 -0.83 -32.17 -0.70
C GLY A 94 -1.71 -32.51 0.51
N GLY A 95 -2.04 -31.52 1.35
CA GLY A 95 -3.10 -31.63 2.35
C GLY A 95 -2.61 -31.86 3.78
N THR A 96 -1.39 -31.43 4.13
CA THR A 96 -0.93 -31.47 5.53
C THR A 96 -1.94 -30.80 6.44
N LEU A 97 -2.31 -31.48 7.53
CA LEU A 97 -3.22 -30.96 8.56
C LEU A 97 -2.42 -30.48 9.77
N VAL A 98 -2.55 -29.19 10.09
CA VAL A 98 -1.98 -28.56 11.27
C VAL A 98 -3.07 -28.39 12.31
N LYS A 99 -2.92 -29.04 13.47
CA LYS A 99 -3.81 -28.86 14.62
C LYS A 99 -3.40 -27.66 15.45
N TYR A 100 -4.37 -26.97 16.04
CA TYR A 100 -4.14 -25.83 16.90
C TYR A 100 -5.04 -25.84 18.14
N ASN A 101 -4.60 -25.16 19.20
CA ASN A 101 -5.48 -24.85 20.34
C ASN A 101 -6.14 -23.49 20.16
N HIS A 102 -5.34 -22.52 19.71
CA HIS A 102 -5.74 -21.18 19.31
C HIS A 102 -5.10 -20.85 17.96
N LEU A 103 -5.80 -20.08 17.12
CA LEU A 103 -5.31 -19.63 15.83
C LEU A 103 -5.19 -18.12 15.82
N VAL A 104 -3.99 -17.60 15.56
CA VAL A 104 -3.81 -16.17 15.23
C VAL A 104 -3.89 -16.04 13.71
N ASN A 105 -4.95 -15.39 13.23
CA ASN A 105 -5.15 -15.14 11.81
C ASN A 105 -4.70 -13.73 11.43
N THR A 106 -3.89 -13.60 10.39
CA THR A 106 -3.51 -12.30 9.81
C THR A 106 -3.92 -12.16 8.34
N MET A 107 -4.59 -13.16 7.76
CA MET A 107 -5.21 -13.02 6.43
C MET A 107 -6.44 -12.12 6.50
N ALA A 108 -6.89 -11.60 5.36
CA ALA A 108 -8.09 -10.78 5.32
C ALA A 108 -9.33 -11.55 5.81
N LEU A 109 -10.25 -10.88 6.52
CA LEU A 109 -11.43 -11.53 7.13
C LEU A 109 -12.33 -12.25 6.11
N ASP A 110 -12.47 -11.70 4.91
CA ASP A 110 -13.20 -12.31 3.80
C ASP A 110 -12.50 -13.56 3.25
N THR A 111 -11.17 -13.53 3.18
CA THR A 111 -10.35 -14.70 2.84
C THR A 111 -10.48 -15.78 3.92
N LEU A 112 -10.45 -15.40 5.20
CA LEU A 112 -10.65 -16.32 6.32
C LEU A 112 -12.04 -16.99 6.25
N ALA A 113 -13.10 -16.21 6.02
CA ALA A 113 -14.46 -16.73 5.84
C ALA A 113 -14.53 -17.77 4.73
N SER A 114 -13.83 -17.52 3.62
CA SER A 114 -13.74 -18.44 2.49
C SER A 114 -12.99 -19.72 2.85
N CYS A 115 -11.83 -19.62 3.51
CA CYS A 115 -11.06 -20.77 4.00
C CYS A 115 -11.83 -21.61 5.03
N MET A 116 -12.65 -20.98 5.86
CA MET A 116 -13.49 -21.68 6.83
C MET A 116 -14.77 -22.26 6.24
N ARG A 117 -15.13 -21.87 5.00
CA ARG A 117 -16.46 -22.09 4.41
C ARG A 117 -17.60 -21.65 5.35
N ASP A 118 -17.34 -20.59 6.12
CA ASP A 118 -18.24 -20.11 7.17
C ASP A 118 -19.18 -19.06 6.60
N THR A 119 -20.42 -19.50 6.30
CA THR A 119 -21.44 -18.62 5.73
C THR A 119 -21.83 -17.50 6.67
N LYS A 120 -21.83 -17.74 7.99
CA LYS A 120 -22.16 -16.70 8.97
C LYS A 120 -21.08 -15.62 8.99
N LEU A 121 -19.80 -16.00 9.03
CA LEU A 121 -18.71 -15.03 8.95
C LEU A 121 -18.72 -14.27 7.62
N ALA A 122 -18.99 -14.96 6.51
CA ALA A 122 -19.11 -14.32 5.20
C ALA A 122 -20.21 -13.24 5.18
N GLU A 123 -21.39 -13.51 5.76
CA GLU A 123 -22.46 -12.53 5.91
C GLU A 123 -22.04 -11.33 6.77
N LEU A 124 -21.39 -11.58 7.91
CA LEU A 124 -20.89 -10.51 8.79
C LEU A 124 -19.84 -9.63 8.13
N CYS A 125 -19.07 -10.17 7.19
CA CYS A 125 -18.04 -9.44 6.44
C CYS A 125 -18.60 -8.63 5.26
N LYS A 126 -19.83 -8.89 4.76
CA LYS A 126 -20.41 -8.16 3.61
C LYS A 126 -20.41 -6.64 3.74
N PRO A 127 -20.66 -6.02 4.91
CA PRO A 127 -20.64 -4.57 5.05
C PRO A 127 -19.24 -3.97 5.09
N LEU A 128 -18.19 -4.79 5.18
CA LEU A 128 -16.80 -4.34 5.14
C LEU A 128 -16.47 -3.92 3.71
N PHE A 129 -15.82 -2.77 3.60
CA PHE A 129 -15.39 -2.21 2.32
C PHE A 129 -13.88 -2.08 2.32
N TYR A 130 -13.26 -2.36 1.17
CA TYR A 130 -11.87 -2.05 0.93
C TYR A 130 -11.71 -1.42 -0.44
N LEU A 131 -10.57 -0.78 -0.64
CA LEU A 131 -10.12 -0.33 -1.95
C LEU A 131 -8.85 -1.06 -2.35
N SER A 132 -8.70 -1.28 -3.64
CA SER A 132 -7.46 -1.77 -4.22
C SER A 132 -6.47 -0.62 -4.38
N THR A 133 -5.17 -0.89 -4.22
CA THR A 133 -4.12 0.09 -4.51
C THR A 133 -3.28 -0.39 -5.67
N ASN A 134 -3.25 0.44 -6.72
CA ASN A 134 -2.37 0.30 -7.85
C ASN A 134 -1.06 1.03 -7.50
N VAL A 135 0.03 0.29 -7.37
CA VAL A 135 1.37 0.86 -7.15
C VAL A 135 2.08 0.96 -8.48
N ILE A 136 2.39 2.18 -8.91
CA ILE A 136 3.12 2.45 -10.16
C ILE A 136 4.50 2.97 -9.80
N GLY A 137 5.55 2.33 -10.32
CA GLY A 137 6.92 2.81 -10.22
C GLY A 137 7.42 3.28 -11.58
N VAL A 138 8.04 4.45 -11.63
CA VAL A 138 8.69 4.97 -12.84
C VAL A 138 10.16 5.27 -12.51
N GLY A 139 11.06 4.59 -13.20
CA GLY A 139 12.50 4.85 -13.14
C GLY A 139 12.92 5.75 -14.29
N ILE A 140 13.63 6.82 -13.97
CA ILE A 140 13.93 7.91 -14.89
C ILE A 140 15.45 8.16 -14.90
N ARG A 141 16.03 8.36 -16.07
CA ARG A 141 17.43 8.76 -16.21
C ARG A 141 17.59 10.25 -15.95
N GLY A 142 18.63 10.62 -15.22
CA GLY A 142 18.99 12.01 -14.93
C GLY A 142 18.95 12.32 -13.44
N LEU A 143 18.79 13.61 -13.14
CA LEU A 143 18.67 14.14 -11.78
C LEU A 143 17.24 14.68 -11.58
N TYR A 144 16.71 14.50 -10.38
CA TYR A 144 15.38 14.98 -10.05
C TYR A 144 15.40 16.46 -9.63
N PHE A 145 14.51 17.27 -10.23
CA PHE A 145 14.20 18.65 -9.83
C PHE A 145 12.67 18.78 -9.73
N VAL A 146 12.16 19.40 -8.65
CA VAL A 146 10.71 19.54 -8.41
C VAL A 146 10.28 20.95 -8.75
N ALA A 147 9.17 21.09 -9.48
CA ALA A 147 8.34 22.29 -9.49
C ALA A 147 7.03 22.04 -8.72
N ASP A 148 6.48 23.11 -8.14
CA ASP A 148 5.49 23.11 -7.06
C ASP A 148 4.02 23.02 -7.55
N ASP A 149 3.51 21.87 -8.01
CA ASP A 149 2.11 21.41 -7.80
C ASP A 149 1.84 20.03 -8.41
N CYS A 150 1.03 19.14 -7.77
CA CYS A 150 0.72 17.79 -8.32
C CYS A 150 -0.67 17.17 -7.98
N PRO A 151 -1.22 16.17 -8.74
CA PRO A 151 -2.62 15.76 -8.67
C PRO A 151 -2.87 14.32 -8.17
N PHE A 152 -1.84 13.49 -7.96
CA PHE A 152 -1.95 12.22 -7.23
C PHE A 152 -2.15 12.53 -5.74
N TYR A 153 -2.74 11.61 -4.97
CA TYR A 153 -2.85 11.84 -3.52
C TYR A 153 -1.49 11.72 -2.82
N ARG A 154 -0.56 10.94 -3.38
CA ARG A 154 0.82 10.80 -2.90
C ARG A 154 1.73 10.36 -4.04
N ALA A 155 2.81 11.10 -4.24
CA ALA A 155 4.00 10.62 -4.91
C ALA A 155 5.13 10.56 -3.90
N THR A 156 5.95 9.54 -4.02
CA THR A 156 7.16 9.38 -3.24
C THR A 156 8.32 9.36 -4.21
N ILE A 157 9.26 10.29 -4.03
CA ILE A 157 10.55 10.28 -4.73
C ILE A 157 11.40 9.22 -4.05
N PHE A 158 11.17 7.97 -4.44
CA PHE A 158 11.61 6.80 -3.68
C PHE A 158 13.14 6.66 -3.67
N SER A 159 13.81 7.25 -4.64
CA SER A 159 15.27 7.38 -4.67
C SER A 159 15.86 8.30 -3.59
N ASN A 160 15.05 9.18 -2.97
CA ASN A 160 15.49 10.02 -1.86
C ASN A 160 15.49 9.27 -0.52
N ASP A 161 14.70 8.20 -0.40
CA ASP A 161 14.64 7.40 0.83
C ASP A 161 15.93 6.59 1.03
N SER A 162 16.58 6.17 -0.07
CA SER A 162 17.92 5.57 -0.07
C SER A 162 18.56 5.61 -1.46
N PRO A 163 19.88 5.88 -1.58
CA PRO A 163 20.59 5.80 -2.86
C PRO A 163 20.62 4.38 -3.46
N ASN A 164 20.32 3.34 -2.67
CA ASN A 164 20.28 1.95 -3.14
C ASN A 164 18.89 1.50 -3.61
N ASN A 165 17.91 2.40 -3.68
CA ASN A 165 16.58 2.11 -4.24
C ASN A 165 16.57 2.22 -5.78
N GLN A 166 17.70 2.58 -6.39
CA GLN A 166 17.92 2.73 -7.81
C GLN A 166 19.32 2.17 -8.18
N PRO A 167 19.55 1.82 -9.45
CA PRO A 167 20.86 1.38 -9.90
C PRO A 167 21.94 2.45 -9.69
N ASP A 168 23.19 2.00 -9.54
CA ASP A 168 24.35 2.88 -9.55
C ASP A 168 24.47 3.63 -10.89
N ALA A 169 25.01 4.86 -10.87
CA ALA A 169 25.14 5.69 -12.06
C ALA A 169 25.96 5.06 -13.19
N SER A 170 26.89 4.15 -12.88
CA SER A 170 27.66 3.41 -13.89
C SER A 170 26.86 2.32 -14.61
N THR A 171 25.71 1.92 -14.05
CA THR A 171 24.84 0.90 -14.63
C THR A 171 24.28 1.42 -15.95
N LYS A 172 24.41 0.65 -17.03
CA LYS A 172 23.87 1.04 -18.34
C LYS A 172 22.50 0.42 -18.56
N LEU A 173 21.49 1.25 -18.79
CA LEU A 173 20.12 0.84 -19.12
C LEU A 173 19.71 1.43 -20.46
N ALA A 174 18.93 0.69 -21.24
CA ALA A 174 18.29 1.23 -22.43
C ALA A 174 17.08 2.09 -22.03
N THR A 175 16.84 3.16 -22.77
CA THR A 175 15.65 3.99 -22.60
C THR A 175 14.46 3.28 -23.25
N LEU A 176 13.41 3.06 -22.47
CA LEU A 176 12.19 2.37 -22.93
C LEU A 176 11.35 3.30 -23.80
N ARG A 177 11.16 4.54 -23.34
CA ARG A 177 10.42 5.61 -24.02
C ARG A 177 10.72 6.95 -23.38
N LEU A 178 10.36 8.03 -24.06
CA LEU A 178 10.26 9.35 -23.44
C LEU A 178 8.97 9.44 -22.61
N ALA A 179 8.92 10.34 -21.63
CA ALA A 179 7.77 10.51 -20.77
C ALA A 179 6.48 10.88 -21.55
N ASN A 180 6.60 11.62 -22.64
CA ASN A 180 5.48 11.92 -23.54
C ASN A 180 4.98 10.73 -24.39
N GLY A 181 5.62 9.56 -24.28
CA GLY A 181 5.27 8.35 -25.01
C GLY A 181 6.03 8.14 -26.33
N ASP A 182 6.82 9.11 -26.77
CA ASP A 182 7.61 9.00 -27.99
C ASP A 182 8.77 8.01 -27.83
N LYS A 183 9.26 7.52 -28.97
CA LYS A 183 10.50 6.74 -29.01
C LYS A 183 11.70 7.64 -28.69
N PRO A 184 12.73 7.13 -27.99
CA PRO A 184 13.94 7.89 -27.74
C PRO A 184 14.63 8.27 -29.06
N ARG A 185 15.24 9.47 -29.09
CA ARG A 185 15.89 10.02 -30.29
C ARG A 185 17.13 9.24 -30.71
N THR A 186 17.86 8.69 -29.75
CA THR A 186 19.02 7.82 -29.98
C THR A 186 18.59 6.36 -29.95
N ALA A 187 19.21 5.55 -30.83
CA ALA A 187 19.01 4.11 -30.88
C ALA A 187 19.19 3.48 -29.49
N SER A 188 18.47 2.40 -29.23
CA SER A 188 18.26 1.65 -27.98
C SER A 188 19.51 1.09 -27.27
N GLU A 189 20.70 1.67 -27.50
CA GLU A 189 21.92 1.32 -26.80
C GLU A 189 21.84 1.73 -25.32
N PRO A 190 22.17 0.80 -24.39
CA PRO A 190 22.20 1.12 -22.97
C PRO A 190 23.17 2.25 -22.62
N GLN A 191 22.65 3.29 -21.98
CA GLN A 191 23.41 4.45 -21.48
C GLN A 191 23.52 4.41 -19.96
N PRO A 192 24.60 4.96 -19.37
CA PRO A 192 24.72 5.08 -17.92
C PRO A 192 23.70 6.07 -17.33
N GLY A 193 23.56 6.06 -16.01
CA GLY A 193 22.75 7.00 -15.25
C GLY A 193 23.37 8.41 -15.15
N PRO A 194 23.11 9.16 -14.07
CA PRO A 194 22.41 8.76 -12.84
C PRO A 194 20.92 8.45 -13.05
N TYR A 195 20.30 7.84 -12.05
CA TYR A 195 18.89 7.46 -12.07
C TYR A 195 18.17 8.01 -10.85
N TRP A 196 16.88 8.29 -11.00
CA TRP A 196 15.96 8.57 -9.90
C TRP A 196 14.66 7.80 -10.13
N SER A 197 13.83 7.70 -9.08
CA SER A 197 12.58 6.96 -9.15
C SER A 197 11.44 7.65 -8.43
N ILE A 198 10.26 7.52 -9.02
CA ILE A 198 9.00 7.99 -8.45
C ILE A 198 8.03 6.82 -8.29
N MET A 199 7.43 6.72 -7.11
CA MET A 199 6.42 5.72 -6.79
C MET A 199 5.08 6.41 -6.51
N LEU A 200 4.04 5.93 -7.18
CA LEU A 200 2.68 6.47 -7.14
C LEU A 200 1.72 5.42 -6.59
N GLY A 201 0.72 5.89 -5.85
CA GLY A 201 -0.43 5.08 -5.45
C GLY A 201 -1.71 5.59 -6.11
N VAL A 202 -2.46 4.71 -6.77
CA VAL A 202 -3.78 5.03 -7.32
C VAL A 202 -4.82 4.11 -6.71
N SER A 203 -5.81 4.69 -6.03
CA SER A 203 -6.91 3.93 -5.43
C SER A 203 -7.93 3.50 -6.49
N GLU A 204 -8.53 2.34 -6.28
CA GLU A 204 -9.54 1.76 -7.16
C GLU A 204 -10.64 1.09 -6.33
N SER A 205 -11.87 1.31 -6.75
CA SER A 205 -13.05 0.64 -6.19
C SER A 205 -14.18 0.67 -7.23
N ALA A 206 -15.33 0.07 -6.91
CA ALA A 206 -16.54 0.21 -7.71
C ALA A 206 -16.98 1.69 -7.91
N CYS A 207 -16.68 2.58 -6.95
CA CYS A 207 -17.02 4.00 -7.03
C CYS A 207 -15.97 4.83 -7.77
N LYS A 208 -14.78 4.29 -7.99
CA LYS A 208 -13.67 4.93 -8.70
C LYS A 208 -12.95 3.88 -9.55
N PRO A 209 -13.55 3.45 -10.68
CA PRO A 209 -12.93 2.47 -11.56
C PRO A 209 -11.65 3.01 -12.16
N VAL A 210 -10.72 2.10 -12.48
CA VAL A 210 -9.43 2.42 -13.08
C VAL A 210 -9.26 1.57 -14.35
N ASN A 211 -8.85 2.20 -15.45
CA ASN A 211 -8.49 1.47 -16.66
C ASN A 211 -7.05 0.96 -16.54
N GLN A 212 -6.90 -0.34 -16.29
CA GLN A 212 -5.60 -0.95 -16.07
C GLN A 212 -4.67 -0.90 -17.27
N GLN A 213 -5.22 -0.82 -18.48
CA GLN A 213 -4.44 -0.79 -19.71
C GLN A 213 -3.78 0.58 -19.94
N THR A 214 -4.41 1.67 -19.49
CA THR A 214 -3.92 3.04 -19.71
C THR A 214 -3.32 3.66 -18.46
N LEU A 215 -3.52 3.05 -17.28
CA LEU A 215 -3.17 3.63 -15.99
C LEU A 215 -1.72 4.17 -15.90
N VAL A 216 -0.75 3.42 -16.42
CA VAL A 216 0.66 3.85 -16.39
C VAL A 216 0.86 5.13 -17.21
N ASP A 217 0.28 5.18 -18.40
CA ASP A 217 0.36 6.34 -19.30
C ASP A 217 -0.37 7.54 -18.72
N ASP A 218 -1.56 7.31 -18.15
CA ASP A 218 -2.33 8.33 -17.44
C ASP A 218 -1.53 8.90 -16.26
N CYS A 219 -0.83 8.05 -15.51
CA CYS A 219 0.02 8.49 -14.40
C CYS A 219 1.18 9.35 -14.89
N ILE A 220 1.92 8.91 -15.91
CA ILE A 220 3.07 9.67 -16.45
C ILE A 220 2.61 10.99 -17.06
N ALA A 221 1.49 11.00 -17.79
CA ALA A 221 0.91 12.24 -18.31
C ALA A 221 0.59 13.22 -17.17
N GLN A 222 0.05 12.73 -16.05
CA GLN A 222 -0.16 13.56 -14.86
C GLN A 222 1.16 13.99 -14.20
N LEU A 223 2.23 13.21 -14.23
CA LEU A 223 3.55 13.67 -13.76
C LEU A 223 4.07 14.86 -14.59
N ILE A 224 3.82 14.85 -15.90
CA ILE A 224 4.22 15.94 -16.81
C ILE A 224 3.39 17.19 -16.57
N VAL A 225 2.06 17.06 -16.48
CA VAL A 225 1.15 18.20 -16.26
C VAL A 225 1.45 18.96 -14.96
N ASN A 226 2.20 18.34 -14.06
CA ASN A 226 2.45 18.79 -12.70
C ASN A 226 3.96 18.95 -12.44
N ASP A 227 4.71 19.18 -13.53
CA ASP A 227 6.12 19.54 -13.55
C ASP A 227 7.03 18.67 -12.65
N MET A 228 6.66 17.39 -12.48
CA MET A 228 7.51 16.42 -11.80
C MET A 228 8.46 15.72 -12.75
N VAL A 229 8.05 15.62 -14.01
CA VAL A 229 8.73 14.91 -15.08
C VAL A 229 8.61 15.77 -16.34
N SER A 230 9.71 16.00 -17.03
CA SER A 230 9.70 16.71 -18.32
C SER A 230 9.21 15.78 -19.43
N ALA A 231 8.57 16.33 -20.47
CA ALA A 231 8.04 15.53 -21.58
C ALA A 231 9.11 14.68 -22.30
N ASP A 232 10.36 15.15 -22.29
CA ASP A 232 11.53 14.52 -22.89
C ASP A 232 12.36 13.68 -21.90
N ASP A 233 11.92 13.53 -20.64
CA ASP A 233 12.60 12.67 -19.68
C ASP A 233 12.61 11.21 -20.15
N GLU A 234 13.75 10.56 -20.00
CA GLU A 234 13.97 9.19 -20.43
C GLU A 234 13.50 8.19 -19.37
N ILE A 235 12.42 7.46 -19.67
CA ILE A 235 11.93 6.38 -18.82
C ILE A 235 12.74 5.11 -19.10
N VAL A 236 13.36 4.57 -18.05
CA VAL A 236 14.22 3.37 -18.13
C VAL A 236 13.62 2.16 -17.43
N SER A 237 12.57 2.35 -16.61
CA SER A 237 11.87 1.27 -15.92
C SER A 237 10.43 1.65 -15.60
N ILE A 238 9.54 0.66 -15.67
CA ILE A 238 8.12 0.78 -15.28
C ILE A 238 7.77 -0.43 -14.41
N TYR A 239 7.07 -0.20 -13.30
CA TYR A 239 6.56 -1.22 -12.39
C TYR A 239 5.07 -1.02 -12.13
N GLN A 240 4.32 -2.12 -12.00
CA GLN A 240 2.90 -2.11 -11.68
C GLN A 240 2.53 -3.30 -10.78
N ARG A 241 1.81 -3.04 -9.68
CA ARG A 241 1.23 -4.06 -8.79
C ARG A 241 -0.15 -3.65 -8.27
N PHE A 242 -1.01 -4.64 -8.07
CA PHE A 242 -2.37 -4.48 -7.56
C PHE A 242 -2.59 -5.41 -6.37
N ASP A 243 -3.27 -4.92 -5.34
CA ASP A 243 -3.63 -5.72 -4.18
C ASP A 243 -4.72 -5.04 -3.35
N HIS A 244 -5.23 -5.76 -2.35
CA HIS A 244 -5.96 -5.18 -1.22
C HIS A 244 -5.15 -4.03 -0.63
N GLY A 245 -5.63 -2.81 -0.88
CA GLY A 245 -4.92 -1.60 -0.56
C GLY A 245 -5.22 -1.14 0.85
N TYR A 246 -6.44 -0.65 1.07
CA TYR A 246 -6.85 -0.08 2.34
C TYR A 246 -8.15 -0.69 2.85
N PRO A 247 -8.22 -1.11 4.13
CA PRO A 247 -9.48 -1.38 4.79
C PRO A 247 -10.19 -0.05 5.02
N THR A 248 -11.28 0.18 4.31
CA THR A 248 -11.96 1.48 4.34
C THR A 248 -12.69 1.65 5.67
N PRO A 249 -12.51 2.78 6.38
CA PRO A 249 -13.26 3.08 7.58
C PRO A 249 -14.68 3.51 7.19
N SER A 250 -15.51 2.61 6.67
CA SER A 250 -16.90 2.92 6.29
C SER A 250 -17.79 3.12 7.53
N LEU A 251 -18.93 3.78 7.37
CA LEU A 251 -19.91 3.96 8.45
C LEU A 251 -20.39 2.62 9.04
N SER A 252 -20.51 1.59 8.21
CA SER A 252 -20.95 0.24 8.59
C SER A 252 -19.86 -0.61 9.27
N ARG A 253 -18.58 -0.23 9.12
CA ARG A 253 -17.43 -1.07 9.49
C ARG A 253 -17.50 -1.51 10.95
N ASN A 254 -17.67 -0.58 11.88
CA ASN A 254 -17.59 -0.89 13.31
C ASN A 254 -18.73 -1.83 13.75
N GLY A 255 -19.92 -1.69 13.17
CA GLY A 255 -21.03 -2.61 13.44
C GLY A 255 -20.70 -4.04 13.00
N ALA A 256 -20.17 -4.21 11.77
CA ALA A 256 -19.75 -5.51 11.26
C ALA A 256 -18.63 -6.14 12.13
N LEU A 257 -17.61 -5.36 12.50
CA LEU A 257 -16.48 -5.87 13.30
C LEU A 257 -16.88 -6.23 14.74
N ALA A 258 -17.84 -5.52 15.33
CA ALA A 258 -18.35 -5.81 16.67
C ALA A 258 -19.06 -7.17 16.75
N GLU A 259 -19.50 -7.72 15.61
CA GLU A 259 -20.09 -9.06 15.54
C GLU A 259 -19.08 -10.12 15.06
N ALA A 260 -18.31 -9.80 14.00
CA ALA A 260 -17.39 -10.76 13.37
C ALA A 260 -16.23 -11.17 14.28
N LEU A 261 -15.61 -10.22 14.99
CA LEU A 261 -14.44 -10.51 15.82
C LEU A 261 -14.78 -11.36 17.05
N PRO A 262 -15.83 -11.05 17.85
CA PRO A 262 -16.24 -11.93 18.96
C PRO A 262 -16.71 -13.30 18.49
N TYR A 263 -17.33 -13.39 17.31
CA TYR A 263 -17.71 -14.67 16.73
C TYR A 263 -16.50 -15.57 16.48
N LEU A 264 -15.43 -15.03 15.90
CA LEU A 264 -14.16 -15.75 15.71
C LEU A 264 -13.48 -16.10 17.03
N GLU A 265 -13.49 -15.18 18.00
CA GLU A 265 -12.90 -15.43 19.32
C GLU A 265 -13.63 -16.55 20.08
N SER A 266 -14.95 -16.69 19.91
CA SER A 266 -15.71 -17.83 20.46
C SER A 266 -15.28 -19.20 19.91
N LYS A 267 -14.52 -19.22 18.80
CA LYS A 267 -13.93 -20.39 18.15
C LYS A 267 -12.41 -20.50 18.39
N ASP A 268 -11.87 -19.73 19.34
CA ASP A 268 -10.44 -19.62 19.63
C ASP A 268 -9.59 -19.09 18.44
N ILE A 269 -10.21 -18.26 17.58
CA ILE A 269 -9.55 -17.61 16.44
C ILE A 269 -9.41 -16.11 16.69
N TYR A 270 -8.17 -15.63 16.77
CA TYR A 270 -7.83 -14.22 16.94
C TYR A 270 -7.43 -13.63 15.59
N SER A 271 -8.39 -13.00 14.90
CA SER A 271 -8.11 -12.31 13.64
C SER A 271 -7.57 -10.89 13.90
N ARG A 272 -6.38 -10.57 13.38
CA ARG A 272 -5.61 -9.35 13.67
C ARG A 272 -4.87 -8.81 12.44
N GLY A 273 -4.35 -7.59 12.54
CA GLY A 273 -3.61 -6.92 11.46
C GLY A 273 -4.50 -6.13 10.50
N ARG A 274 -3.88 -5.53 9.47
CA ARG A 274 -4.52 -4.56 8.55
C ARG A 274 -5.89 -5.02 8.03
N PHE A 275 -5.97 -6.21 7.45
CA PHE A 275 -7.22 -6.77 6.93
C PHE A 275 -7.81 -7.88 7.81
N GLY A 276 -7.05 -8.43 8.77
CA GLY A 276 -7.60 -9.37 9.74
C GLY A 276 -8.45 -8.70 10.82
N ALA A 277 -8.15 -7.43 11.16
CA ALA A 277 -8.97 -6.60 12.05
C ALA A 277 -9.72 -5.47 11.31
N TRP A 278 -9.34 -5.16 10.06
CA TRP A 278 -9.98 -4.15 9.20
C TRP A 278 -9.98 -2.71 9.75
N ALA A 279 -9.14 -2.41 10.75
CA ALA A 279 -9.09 -1.11 11.42
C ALA A 279 -7.89 -0.29 10.92
N TYR A 280 -8.10 0.54 9.90
CA TYR A 280 -7.05 1.37 9.29
C TYR A 280 -6.25 2.22 10.29
N GLU A 281 -6.92 2.76 11.29
CA GLU A 281 -6.36 3.62 12.34
C GLU A 281 -5.22 2.96 13.13
N VAL A 282 -5.18 1.63 13.13
CA VAL A 282 -4.17 0.78 13.78
C VAL A 282 -3.59 -0.24 12.79
N ALA A 283 -3.40 0.15 11.54
CA ALA A 283 -2.96 -0.74 10.45
C ALA A 283 -1.62 -0.35 9.80
N ASN A 284 -0.85 0.53 10.43
CA ASN A 284 0.54 0.74 10.02
C ASN A 284 1.41 -0.44 10.49
N GLN A 285 2.66 -0.47 10.03
CA GLN A 285 3.62 -1.54 10.32
C GLN A 285 3.84 -1.79 11.82
N ASP A 286 4.00 -0.72 12.58
CA ASP A 286 4.14 -0.74 14.05
C ASP A 286 2.89 -1.32 14.72
N HIS A 287 1.71 -0.80 14.39
CA HIS A 287 0.45 -1.26 14.97
C HIS A 287 0.11 -2.69 14.60
N SER A 288 0.44 -3.12 13.38
CA SER A 288 0.17 -4.48 12.90
C SER A 288 1.11 -5.51 13.52
N PHE A 289 2.31 -5.09 13.95
CA PHE A 289 3.29 -5.94 14.60
C PHE A 289 2.99 -6.16 16.09
N MET A 290 2.42 -5.15 16.74
CA MET A 290 1.99 -5.21 18.15
C MET A 290 0.70 -6.01 18.32
#